data_AF-W6MTR8-F1
#
_entry.id   AF-W6MTR8-F1
#
_cell.length_a   1.000
_cell.length_b   1.000
_cell.length_c   1.000
_cell.angle_alpha   90.00
_cell.angle_beta   90.00
_cell.angle_gamma   90.00
#
_symmetry.space_group_name_H-M   'P 1'
#
loop_
_entity.id
_entity.type
_entity.pdbx_description
1 polymer ?
#
loop_
_entity_poly.entity_id
_entity_poly.type
_entity_poly.pdbx_seq_one_letter_code
_entity_poly.pdbx_strand_id
1 'polypeptide(L)'
;MDGRYFISFSKKSALTPLGQISNRSSLDEASSKDVSNSEFTENKQFMKLLQETVAEHIHNDFAYIIEAGAAPSSYVPIYDFRSPPSYGRATDADGALGYVRADESGKIMPGSYESNYSYRPLSDPYGFLKLSDHIYEKLLERLEK
;
A
#
# COMPACT_ATOMS: atom_id res chain seq x y z
N MET A 1 -7.80 29.28 12.57
CA MET A 1 -7.21 28.82 11.29
C MET A 1 -7.50 27.35 11.19
N ASP A 2 -8.44 26.98 10.33
CA ASP A 2 -8.95 25.61 10.19
C ASP A 2 -7.99 24.84 9.25
N GLY A 3 -6.81 24.50 9.78
CA GLY A 3 -5.70 23.99 8.99
C GLY A 3 -5.83 22.48 8.75
N ARG A 4 -6.41 22.08 7.61
CA ARG A 4 -6.33 20.69 7.13
C ARG A 4 -5.07 20.52 6.29
N TYR A 5 -4.30 19.47 6.56
CA TYR A 5 -3.04 19.18 5.86
C TYR A 5 -3.19 17.89 5.04
N PHE A 6 -2.85 17.95 3.75
CA PHE A 6 -2.94 16.80 2.86
C PHE A 6 -1.61 16.05 2.82
N ILE A 7 -1.68 14.72 2.94
CA ILE A 7 -0.55 13.82 2.76
C ILE A 7 -0.62 13.24 1.36
N SER A 8 0.47 13.29 0.60
CA SER A 8 0.52 12.84 -0.80
C SER A 8 1.83 12.13 -1.10
N PHE A 9 1.78 11.13 -1.99
CA PHE A 9 2.97 10.50 -2.57
C PHE A 9 3.58 11.33 -3.70
N SER A 10 2.78 12.12 -4.42
CA SER A 10 3.28 13.00 -5.49
C SER A 10 3.52 14.43 -4.97
N LYS A 11 4.62 15.03 -5.43
CA LYS A 11 4.95 16.46 -5.25
C LYS A 11 4.05 17.37 -6.11
N LYS A 12 3.43 16.85 -7.17
CA LYS A 12 2.39 17.55 -7.93
C LYS A 12 1.09 17.47 -7.13
N SER A 13 0.95 18.38 -6.18
CA SER A 13 -0.02 18.42 -5.07
C SER A 13 -1.54 18.31 -5.40
N ALA A 14 -1.99 18.00 -6.62
CA ALA A 14 -3.32 18.49 -7.05
C ALA A 14 -4.45 17.47 -7.27
N LEU A 15 -4.25 16.17 -7.50
CA LEU A 15 -5.39 15.34 -7.93
C LEU A 15 -5.91 14.36 -6.88
N THR A 16 -5.03 13.59 -6.21
CA THR A 16 -5.48 12.53 -5.29
C THR A 16 -4.51 12.32 -4.13
N PRO A 17 -4.62 13.07 -3.01
CA PRO A 17 -3.78 12.86 -1.83
C PRO A 17 -4.12 11.51 -1.15
N LEU A 18 -3.17 10.92 -0.42
CA LEU A 18 -3.38 9.74 0.43
C LEU A 18 -4.51 9.95 1.44
N GLY A 19 -4.56 11.16 2.02
CA GLY A 19 -5.56 11.54 3.00
C GLY A 19 -5.26 12.91 3.57
N GLN A 20 -5.98 13.25 4.63
CA GLN A 20 -5.84 14.51 5.36
C GLN A 20 -5.59 14.26 6.84
N ILE A 21 -4.85 15.15 7.48
CA ILE A 21 -4.75 15.20 8.93
C ILE A 21 -5.33 16.50 9.49
N SER A 22 -5.91 16.39 10.68
CA SER A 22 -6.60 17.50 11.35
C SER A 22 -5.68 18.41 12.17
N ASN A 23 -4.45 17.96 12.48
CA ASN A 23 -3.50 18.68 13.34
C ASN A 23 -2.09 18.67 12.74
N ARG A 24 -1.48 19.85 12.55
CA ARG A 24 -0.12 19.98 11.96
C ARG A 24 0.99 19.57 12.92
N SER A 25 0.77 19.69 14.22
CA SER A 25 1.83 19.47 15.21
C SER A 25 2.42 18.06 15.12
N SER A 26 1.64 17.10 14.60
CA SER A 26 2.03 15.70 14.35
C SER A 26 2.90 15.51 13.09
N LEU A 27 3.15 16.55 12.27
CA LEU A 27 3.98 16.50 11.05
C LEU A 27 5.35 17.14 11.21
N ASP A 28 5.48 18.16 12.07
CA ASP A 28 6.66 19.02 12.12
C ASP A 28 7.81 18.44 13.00
N GLU A 29 7.57 17.33 13.70
CA GLU A 29 8.59 16.57 14.45
C GLU A 29 8.75 15.14 13.90
N ALA A 30 9.40 15.03 12.74
CA ALA A 30 10.22 13.88 12.36
C ALA A 30 9.71 12.45 12.63
N SER A 31 8.56 12.05 12.05
CA SER A 31 8.31 10.72 11.47
C SER A 31 6.80 10.53 11.25
N SER A 32 6.39 9.90 10.16
CA SER A 32 5.01 9.44 9.93
C SER A 32 4.42 8.54 11.04
N LYS A 33 5.23 8.19 12.05
CA LYS A 33 4.89 7.31 13.18
C LYS A 33 4.17 8.04 14.32
N ASP A 34 4.17 9.37 14.33
CA ASP A 34 3.57 10.18 15.39
C ASP A 34 2.16 10.67 15.04
N VAL A 35 1.68 10.38 13.83
CA VAL A 35 0.29 10.65 13.42
C VAL A 35 -0.59 9.52 13.91
N SER A 36 -1.49 9.80 14.86
CA SER A 36 -2.47 8.81 15.32
C SER A 36 -3.54 8.55 14.27
N ASN A 37 -4.04 7.30 14.24
CA ASN A 37 -5.21 6.92 13.44
C ASN A 37 -6.45 7.80 13.64
N SER A 38 -6.62 8.44 14.81
CA SER A 38 -7.76 9.34 15.07
C SER A 38 -7.62 10.71 14.40
N GLU A 39 -6.40 11.12 14.05
CA GLU A 39 -6.11 12.42 13.45
C GLU A 39 -6.11 12.37 11.92
N PHE A 40 -6.07 11.17 11.34
CA PHE A 40 -5.98 10.93 9.90
C PHE A 40 -7.31 10.46 9.31
N THR A 41 -7.69 11.07 8.18
CA THR A 41 -8.82 10.63 7.36
C THR A 41 -8.29 10.20 5.99
N GLU A 42 -8.48 8.92 5.66
CA GLU A 42 -8.08 8.37 4.36
C GLU A 42 -8.87 8.97 3.20
N ASN A 43 -8.23 9.06 2.04
CA ASN A 43 -8.92 9.39 0.79
C ASN A 43 -9.35 8.10 0.09
N LYS A 44 -10.65 7.85 0.01
CA LYS A 44 -11.20 6.66 -0.66
C LYS A 44 -10.87 6.59 -2.15
N GLN A 45 -10.74 7.74 -2.83
CA GLN A 45 -10.34 7.77 -4.24
C GLN A 45 -8.89 7.33 -4.40
N PHE A 46 -8.01 7.76 -3.48
CA PHE A 46 -6.64 7.28 -3.44
C PHE A 46 -6.59 5.78 -3.20
N MET A 47 -7.32 5.29 -2.20
CA MET A 47 -7.34 3.86 -1.86
C MET A 47 -7.83 3.01 -3.03
N LYS A 48 -8.86 3.48 -3.74
CA LYS A 48 -9.31 2.83 -4.97
C LYS A 48 -8.20 2.79 -6.03
N LEU A 49 -7.55 3.93 -6.29
CA LEU A 49 -6.47 4.02 -7.28
C LEU A 49 -5.28 3.12 -6.92
N LEU A 50 -4.91 3.07 -5.65
CA LEU A 50 -3.88 2.18 -5.12
C LEU A 50 -4.23 0.71 -5.41
N GLN A 51 -5.44 0.28 -5.03
CA GLN A 51 -5.89 -1.09 -5.20
C GLN A 51 -5.96 -1.49 -6.68
N GLU A 52 -6.41 -0.60 -7.56
CA GLU A 52 -6.40 -0.80 -9.02
C GLU A 52 -4.97 -0.90 -9.57
N THR A 53 -4.05 -0.05 -9.10
CA THR A 53 -2.65 -0.07 -9.52
C THR A 53 -1.98 -1.39 -9.15
N VAL A 54 -2.21 -1.88 -7.94
CA VAL A 54 -1.72 -3.19 -7.51
C VAL A 54 -2.31 -4.28 -8.41
N ALA A 55 -3.63 -4.31 -8.59
CA ALA A 55 -4.30 -5.31 -9.41
C ALA A 55 -3.73 -5.40 -10.84
N GLU A 56 -3.44 -4.25 -11.44
CA GLU A 56 -2.93 -4.14 -12.81
C GLU A 56 -1.45 -4.49 -12.95
N HIS A 57 -0.62 -4.25 -11.93
CA HIS A 57 0.84 -4.28 -12.10
C HIS A 57 1.57 -5.34 -11.27
N ILE A 58 0.93 -5.91 -10.25
CA ILE A 58 1.60 -6.79 -9.28
C ILE A 58 2.25 -8.03 -9.89
N HIS A 59 1.71 -8.55 -11.00
CA HIS A 59 2.25 -9.71 -11.70
C HIS A 59 3.60 -9.45 -12.41
N ASN A 60 4.05 -8.18 -12.49
CA ASN A 60 5.34 -7.78 -13.03
C ASN A 60 6.33 -7.33 -11.93
N ASP A 61 5.91 -7.35 -10.67
CA ASP A 61 6.75 -6.92 -9.55
C ASP A 61 7.73 -8.04 -9.16
N PHE A 62 9.03 -7.75 -9.24
CA PHE A 62 10.08 -8.73 -8.95
C PHE A 62 9.96 -9.31 -7.55
N ALA A 63 9.60 -8.52 -6.53
CA ALA A 63 9.47 -9.02 -5.17
C ALA A 63 8.41 -10.12 -5.10
N TYR A 64 7.24 -9.88 -5.69
CA TYR A 64 6.14 -10.84 -5.63
C TYR A 64 6.25 -11.98 -6.64
N ILE A 65 7.01 -11.80 -7.72
CA ILE A 65 7.42 -12.92 -8.60
C ILE A 65 8.24 -13.94 -7.80
N ILE A 66 9.17 -13.49 -6.95
CA ILE A 66 9.95 -14.38 -6.09
C ILE A 66 9.07 -15.04 -5.03
N GLU A 67 8.20 -14.27 -4.36
CA GLU A 67 7.25 -14.82 -3.35
C GLU A 67 6.32 -15.87 -3.95
N ALA A 68 5.75 -15.60 -5.14
CA ALA A 68 4.88 -16.55 -5.83
C ALA A 68 5.63 -17.82 -6.27
N GLY A 69 6.87 -17.66 -6.73
CA GLY A 69 7.74 -18.78 -7.09
C GLY A 69 8.04 -19.73 -5.92
N ALA A 70 8.07 -19.18 -4.69
CA ALA A 70 8.24 -19.97 -3.48
C ALA A 70 6.93 -20.62 -2.98
N ALA A 71 5.78 -20.21 -3.50
CA ALA A 71 4.45 -20.67 -3.07
C ALA A 71 3.54 -21.05 -4.27
N PRO A 72 3.91 -22.06 -5.08
CA PRO A 72 3.08 -22.53 -6.18
C PRO A 72 1.71 -23.02 -5.71
N SER A 73 0.70 -22.90 -6.58
CA SER A 73 -0.68 -23.33 -6.33
C SER A 73 -1.32 -22.73 -5.06
N SER A 74 -0.86 -21.56 -4.63
CA SER A 74 -1.26 -20.92 -3.37
C SER A 74 -1.69 -19.46 -3.56
N TYR A 75 -2.28 -18.90 -2.50
CA TYR A 75 -2.49 -17.46 -2.41
C TYR A 75 -1.23 -16.79 -1.87
N VAL A 76 -0.80 -15.70 -2.51
CA VAL A 76 0.39 -14.94 -2.18
C VAL A 76 -0.04 -13.59 -1.61
N PRO A 77 0.33 -13.26 -0.37
CA PRO A 77 -0.01 -11.97 0.23
C PRO A 77 0.81 -10.85 -0.41
N ILE A 78 0.12 -9.77 -0.79
CA ILE A 78 0.75 -8.54 -1.24
C ILE A 78 0.93 -7.63 -0.03
N TYR A 79 2.08 -7.75 0.63
CA TYR A 79 2.33 -7.08 1.91
C TYR A 79 2.84 -5.64 1.76
N ASP A 80 2.53 -4.83 2.76
CA ASP A 80 3.07 -3.49 2.94
C ASP A 80 4.51 -3.52 3.44
N PHE A 81 5.39 -2.75 2.81
CA PHE A 81 6.81 -2.70 3.12
C PHE A 81 7.12 -1.93 4.42
N ARG A 82 6.09 -1.41 5.11
CA ARG A 82 6.17 -0.95 6.51
C ARG A 82 6.49 -2.09 7.47
N SER A 83 5.98 -3.29 7.19
CA SER A 83 6.12 -4.48 8.03
C SER A 83 6.27 -5.71 7.14
N PRO A 84 7.39 -5.83 6.41
CA PRO A 84 7.63 -7.00 5.58
C PRO A 84 7.69 -8.26 6.46
N PRO A 85 7.06 -9.37 6.06
CA PRO A 85 7.12 -10.60 6.84
C PRO A 85 8.55 -11.11 6.93
N SER A 86 8.94 -11.62 8.10
CA SER A 86 10.18 -12.39 8.21
C SER A 86 10.10 -13.62 7.32
N TYR A 87 11.25 -14.08 6.81
CA TYR A 87 11.32 -15.25 5.94
C TYR A 87 10.53 -16.45 6.52
N GLY A 88 9.63 -17.01 5.71
CA GLY A 88 8.78 -18.15 6.09
C GLY A 88 7.64 -17.83 7.05
N ARG A 89 7.34 -16.56 7.33
CA ARG A 89 6.20 -16.13 8.16
C ARG A 89 5.09 -15.56 7.28
N ALA A 90 3.85 -15.79 7.69
CA ALA A 90 2.70 -15.13 7.08
C ALA A 90 2.70 -13.63 7.41
N THR A 91 2.16 -12.82 6.50
CA THR A 91 1.85 -11.41 6.77
C THR A 91 0.74 -11.30 7.79
N ASP A 92 0.82 -10.31 8.67
CA ASP A 92 -0.30 -9.97 9.56
C ASP A 92 -1.53 -9.53 8.75
N ALA A 93 -2.73 -9.77 9.27
CA ALA A 93 -3.98 -9.50 8.56
C ALA A 93 -4.14 -8.04 8.09
N ASP A 94 -3.59 -7.10 8.87
CA ASP A 94 -3.63 -5.65 8.57
C ASP A 94 -2.44 -5.21 7.69
N GLY A 95 -1.45 -6.07 7.51
CA GLY A 95 -0.22 -5.80 6.76
C GLY A 95 -0.31 -6.12 5.27
N ALA A 96 -1.38 -6.76 4.81
CA ALA A 96 -1.58 -7.10 3.41
C ALA A 96 -2.52 -6.11 2.70
N LEU A 97 -2.09 -5.58 1.55
CA LEU A 97 -2.91 -4.80 0.63
C LEU A 97 -4.01 -5.66 -0.01
N GLY A 98 -3.71 -6.92 -0.23
CA GLY A 98 -4.56 -7.92 -0.86
C GLY A 98 -3.78 -9.21 -1.11
N TYR A 99 -4.35 -10.09 -1.92
CA TYR A 99 -3.78 -11.39 -2.27
C TYR A 99 -3.87 -11.63 -3.76
N VAL A 100 -2.92 -12.39 -4.31
CA VAL A 100 -2.98 -12.92 -5.68
C VAL A 100 -2.91 -14.44 -5.65
N ARG A 101 -3.32 -15.08 -6.75
CA ARG A 101 -3.11 -16.52 -6.93
C ARG A 101 -1.82 -16.78 -7.71
N ALA A 102 -1.02 -17.72 -7.22
CA ALA A 102 0.05 -18.34 -7.99
C ALA A 102 -0.46 -19.63 -8.65
N ASP A 103 -0.08 -19.84 -9.90
CA ASP A 103 -0.36 -21.10 -10.61
C ASP A 103 0.58 -22.24 -10.16
N GLU A 104 0.43 -23.40 -10.78
CA GLU A 104 1.24 -24.60 -10.47
C GLU A 104 2.74 -24.41 -10.72
N SER A 105 3.13 -23.43 -11.54
CA SER A 105 4.52 -23.08 -11.81
C SER A 105 5.09 -22.01 -10.87
N GLY A 106 4.27 -21.50 -9.95
CA GLY A 106 4.64 -20.40 -9.06
C GLY A 106 4.57 -19.03 -9.73
N LYS A 107 3.85 -18.90 -10.86
CA LYS A 107 3.66 -17.62 -11.52
C LYS A 107 2.36 -16.95 -11.03
N ILE A 108 2.42 -15.64 -10.76
CA ILE A 108 1.21 -14.86 -10.45
C ILE A 108 0.25 -14.90 -11.64
N MET A 109 -0.99 -15.29 -11.37
CA MET A 109 -2.09 -15.25 -12.34
C MET A 109 -2.58 -13.81 -12.51
N PRO A 110 -2.43 -13.17 -13.68
CA PRO A 110 -2.93 -11.81 -13.90
C PRO A 110 -4.44 -11.73 -13.68
N GLY A 111 -4.91 -10.64 -13.05
CA GLY A 111 -6.33 -10.45 -12.73
C GLY A 111 -6.84 -11.25 -11.52
N SER A 112 -5.99 -12.02 -10.84
CA SER A 112 -6.36 -12.76 -9.62
C SER A 112 -6.27 -11.94 -8.33
N TYR A 113 -5.99 -10.64 -8.43
CA TYR A 113 -5.83 -9.79 -7.26
C TYR A 113 -7.17 -9.59 -6.53
N GLU A 114 -7.19 -9.93 -5.25
CA GLU A 114 -8.30 -9.71 -4.32
C GLU A 114 -7.88 -8.69 -3.26
N SER A 115 -8.51 -7.51 -3.26
CA SER A 115 -8.18 -6.42 -2.33
C SER A 115 -8.57 -6.76 -0.89
N ASN A 116 -7.72 -6.41 0.07
CA ASN A 116 -8.08 -6.45 1.49
C ASN A 116 -8.88 -5.19 1.87
N TYR A 117 -10.19 -5.33 2.03
CA TYR A 117 -11.09 -4.22 2.37
C TYR A 117 -10.85 -3.61 3.77
N SER A 118 -10.15 -4.34 4.65
CA SER A 118 -9.81 -3.86 6.00
C SER A 118 -8.47 -3.14 6.06
N TYR A 119 -7.72 -3.12 4.96
CA TYR A 119 -6.39 -2.52 4.91
C TYR A 119 -6.45 -1.00 5.18
N ARG A 120 -5.50 -0.52 6.01
CA ARG A 120 -5.39 0.90 6.37
C ARG A 120 -4.07 1.50 5.89
N PRO A 121 -4.10 2.65 5.19
CA PRO A 121 -2.88 3.31 4.72
C PRO A 121 -2.06 3.97 5.83
N LEU A 122 -2.62 4.12 7.03
CA LEU A 122 -1.93 4.50 8.26
C LEU A 122 -2.19 3.41 9.31
N SER A 123 -1.16 3.00 10.02
CA SER A 123 -1.28 2.00 11.08
C SER A 123 -0.25 2.30 12.17
N ASP A 124 -0.68 2.30 13.42
CA ASP A 124 0.20 2.53 14.58
C ASP A 124 0.86 1.19 14.95
N PRO A 125 2.18 1.12 15.21
CA PRO A 125 3.19 2.19 15.24
C PRO A 125 3.97 2.34 13.91
N TYR A 126 3.49 1.77 12.82
CA TYR A 126 4.25 1.60 11.57
C TYR A 126 4.24 2.85 10.66
N GLY A 127 3.29 3.77 10.85
CA GLY A 127 3.16 5.00 10.07
C GLY A 127 2.46 4.81 8.73
N PHE A 128 2.77 5.63 7.71
CA PHE A 128 2.11 5.57 6.40
C PHE A 128 2.63 4.43 5.52
N LEU A 129 1.73 3.87 4.72
CA LEU A 129 1.93 2.88 3.65
C LEU A 129 3.31 2.98 3.00
N LYS A 130 3.98 1.83 2.84
CA LYS A 130 5.15 1.69 1.97
C LYS A 130 4.92 0.61 0.93
N LEU A 131 5.22 0.94 -0.31
CA LEU A 131 5.06 0.06 -1.45
C LEU A 131 6.42 -0.47 -1.91
N SER A 132 6.41 -1.55 -2.68
CA SER A 132 7.54 -1.92 -3.51
C SER A 132 7.85 -0.80 -4.52
N ASP A 133 9.10 -0.73 -4.98
CA ASP A 133 9.52 0.30 -5.94
C ASP A 133 8.68 0.26 -7.22
N HIS A 134 8.38 -0.95 -7.74
CA HIS A 134 7.60 -1.11 -8.96
C HIS A 134 6.16 -0.56 -8.81
N ILE A 135 5.45 -0.93 -7.75
CA ILE A 135 4.08 -0.44 -7.52
C ILE A 135 4.09 1.05 -7.19
N TYR A 136 5.09 1.52 -6.44
CA TYR A 136 5.26 2.94 -6.15
C TYR A 136 5.39 3.77 -7.42
N GLU A 137 6.28 3.37 -8.34
CA GLU A 137 6.47 4.04 -9.63
C GLU A 137 5.17 4.06 -10.45
N LYS A 138 4.46 2.93 -10.56
CA LYS A 138 3.20 2.85 -11.31
C LYS A 138 2.08 3.68 -10.68
N LEU A 139 2.05 3.76 -9.35
CA LEU A 139 1.11 4.61 -8.65
C LEU A 139 1.41 6.09 -8.90
N LEU A 140 2.69 6.50 -8.86
CA LEU A 140 3.09 7.86 -9.19
C LEU A 140 2.71 8.24 -10.62
N GLU A 141 2.97 7.36 -11.60
CA GLU A 141 2.55 7.57 -12.99
C GLU A 141 1.04 7.81 -13.13
N ARG A 142 0.22 7.16 -12.30
CA ARG A 142 -1.23 7.34 -12.28
C ARG A 142 -1.67 8.61 -11.56
N LEU A 143 -1.00 8.98 -10.48
CA LEU A 143 -1.27 10.20 -9.72
C LEU A 143 -0.89 11.49 -10.45
N GLU A 144 0.05 11.41 -11.38
CA GLU A 144 0.59 12.57 -12.12
C GLU A 144 0.05 12.75 -13.54
N LYS A 145 -0.91 11.91 -13.95
CA LYS A 145 -1.69 12.08 -15.18
C LYS A 145 -2.84 13.05 -14.96
#